data_AF-A0A1P8EK12-F1
#
_entry.id   AF-A0A1P8EK12-F1
#
_cell.length_a   1.000
_cell.length_b   1.000
_cell.length_c   1.000
_cell.angle_alpha   90.00
_cell.angle_beta   90.00
_cell.angle_gamma   90.00
#
_symmetry.space_group_name_H-M   'P 1'
#
loop_
_entity.id
_entity.type
_entity.pdbx_description
1 polymer ?
#
loop_
_entity_poly.entity_id
_entity_poly.type
_entity_poly.pdbx_seq_one_letter_code
_entity_poly.pdbx_strand_id
1 'polypeptide(L)'
;MKPFLKVHYFQHIAGEGFGSCYEFLKSNHAKITATEFFALPADSALEIEALPQIEDVDLLIIMGGNISVNDEANYPWLKLEKRWIRRYLAAGKPAIGLCLGGQLIASALGAAVSHSAYHEVGWTTVQRVHNIPATCFQLPERVNVLQWHNECFEIPKGAVHLAENQICRNQMYQIGKNVLGFQFHPEITPQTLELFLEDDEHVGHLTGDIISNLAELKNSRRGYFQEGNQLLNQAIEYVLEAS
;
A
#
# COMPACT_ATOMS: atom_id res chain seq x y z
N MET A 1 28.56 -3.40 8.86
CA MET A 1 27.14 -3.80 8.82
C MET A 1 26.33 -2.76 9.56
N LYS A 2 25.19 -2.29 9.00
CA LYS A 2 24.25 -1.46 9.76
C LYS A 2 23.72 -2.29 10.95
N PRO A 3 23.64 -1.73 12.17
CA PRO A 3 23.27 -2.50 13.36
C PRO A 3 21.78 -2.91 13.38
N PHE A 4 20.94 -2.26 12.58
CA PHE A 4 19.51 -2.55 12.41
C PHE A 4 19.00 -1.99 11.08
N LEU A 5 17.92 -2.55 10.57
CA LEU A 5 17.17 -2.02 9.43
C LEU A 5 16.29 -0.84 9.87
N LYS A 6 16.40 0.32 9.22
CA LYS A 6 15.52 1.48 9.50
C LYS A 6 14.27 1.42 8.62
N VAL A 7 13.13 1.03 9.17
CA VAL A 7 11.85 1.02 8.45
C VAL A 7 11.04 2.24 8.84
N HIS A 8 10.51 2.96 7.86
CA HIS A 8 9.63 4.09 8.11
C HIS A 8 8.27 3.87 7.47
N TYR A 9 7.21 4.15 8.23
CA TYR A 9 5.83 4.06 7.78
C TYR A 9 5.25 5.44 7.51
N PHE A 10 4.53 5.58 6.41
CA PHE A 10 3.58 6.67 6.21
C PHE A 10 2.18 6.17 6.51
N GLN A 11 1.50 6.79 7.48
CA GLN A 11 0.18 6.37 7.99
C GLN A 11 -0.85 7.48 7.77
N HIS A 12 -2.02 7.11 7.24
CA HIS A 12 -3.08 8.06 6.88
C HIS A 12 -4.35 7.89 7.71
N ILE A 13 -4.49 6.80 8.46
CA ILE A 13 -5.64 6.52 9.34
C ILE A 13 -5.14 6.27 10.76
N ALA A 14 -5.82 6.88 11.73
CA ALA A 14 -5.55 6.64 13.14
C ALA A 14 -5.91 5.20 13.52
N GLY A 15 -4.98 4.48 14.15
CA GLY A 15 -5.25 3.14 14.68
C GLY A 15 -5.16 1.98 13.68
N GLU A 16 -4.94 2.23 12.38
CA GLU A 16 -4.76 1.18 11.35
C GLU A 16 -3.57 0.25 11.64
N GLY A 17 -2.62 0.73 12.46
CA GLY A 17 -1.44 -0.02 12.87
C GLY A 17 -0.43 -0.19 11.71
N PHE A 18 0.40 -1.21 11.82
CA PHE A 18 1.47 -1.53 10.86
C PHE A 18 1.19 -2.80 10.04
N GLY A 19 -0.03 -3.34 10.17
CA GLY A 19 -0.45 -4.60 9.56
C GLY A 19 0.38 -5.82 9.99
N SER A 20 0.29 -6.89 9.21
CA SER A 20 0.90 -8.19 9.50
C SER A 20 2.42 -8.21 9.51
N CYS A 21 3.07 -7.26 8.82
CA CYS A 21 4.52 -7.25 8.64
C CYS A 21 5.28 -6.68 9.85
N TYR A 22 4.59 -6.09 10.84
CA TYR A 22 5.23 -5.53 12.03
C TYR A 22 6.09 -6.57 12.77
N GLU A 23 5.51 -7.72 13.13
CA GLU A 23 6.23 -8.77 13.85
C GLU A 23 7.37 -9.35 13.02
N PHE A 24 7.16 -9.50 11.70
CA PHE A 24 8.20 -9.92 10.78
C PHE A 24 9.40 -8.96 10.78
N LEU A 25 9.15 -7.65 10.65
CA LEU A 25 10.21 -6.64 10.69
C LEU A 25 10.91 -6.56 12.05
N LYS A 26 10.16 -6.68 13.16
CA LYS A 26 10.73 -6.71 14.51
C LYS A 26 11.61 -7.92 14.75
N SER A 27 11.21 -9.09 14.25
CA SER A 27 12.02 -10.31 14.29
C SER A 27 13.33 -10.20 13.49
N ASN A 28 13.33 -9.34 12.46
CA ASN A 28 14.51 -8.97 11.67
C ASN A 28 15.27 -7.75 12.24
N HIS A 29 15.08 -7.46 13.53
CA HIS A 29 15.74 -6.36 14.25
C HIS A 29 15.54 -4.97 13.63
N ALA A 30 14.41 -4.74 12.96
CA ALA A 30 14.10 -3.42 12.41
C ALA A 30 13.83 -2.38 13.52
N LYS A 31 14.37 -1.17 13.34
CA LYS A 31 13.90 0.03 14.02
C LYS A 31 12.80 0.65 13.18
N ILE A 32 11.59 0.64 13.72
CA ILE A 32 10.39 1.14 13.05
C ILE A 32 10.07 2.55 13.57
N THR A 33 9.83 3.47 12.65
CA THR A 33 9.30 4.82 12.92
C THR A 33 8.12 5.09 11.99
N ALA A 34 7.33 6.12 12.27
CA ALA A 34 6.20 6.49 11.43
C ALA A 34 6.04 8.01 11.32
N THR A 35 5.49 8.46 10.20
CA THR A 35 4.85 9.76 10.05
C THR A 35 3.34 9.53 10.00
N GLU A 36 2.64 10.10 10.98
CA GLU A 36 1.19 10.03 11.14
C GLU A 36 0.56 11.25 10.46
N PHE A 37 0.22 11.15 9.18
CA PHE A 37 -0.36 12.27 8.42
C PHE A 37 -1.74 12.69 8.94
N PHE A 38 -2.52 11.75 9.50
CA PHE A 38 -3.82 12.04 10.12
C PHE A 38 -3.72 12.97 11.34
N ALA A 39 -2.56 13.02 12.00
CA ALA A 39 -2.34 13.87 13.17
C ALA A 39 -1.86 15.28 12.78
N LEU A 40 -1.60 15.52 11.49
CA LEU A 40 -1.12 16.82 11.02
C LEU A 40 -2.31 17.79 10.86
N PRO A 41 -2.16 19.06 11.26
CA PRO A 41 -3.19 20.06 11.02
C PRO A 41 -3.38 20.26 9.51
N ALA A 42 -4.63 20.19 9.04
CA ALA A 42 -4.96 20.37 7.61
C ALA A 42 -4.47 21.71 7.04
N ASP A 43 -4.42 22.75 7.89
CA ASP A 43 -4.10 24.13 7.49
C ASP A 43 -2.60 24.49 7.67
N SER A 44 -1.76 23.56 8.11
CA SER A 44 -0.34 23.85 8.34
C SER A 44 0.49 23.56 7.09
N ALA A 45 1.24 24.55 6.62
CA ALA A 45 2.24 24.37 5.58
C ALA A 45 3.41 23.55 6.16
N LEU A 46 3.33 22.22 6.05
CA LEU A 46 4.48 21.37 6.38
C LEU A 46 5.60 21.61 5.36
N GLU A 47 6.80 21.80 5.87
CA GLU A 47 8.03 21.80 5.07
C GLU A 47 8.58 20.37 4.97
N ILE A 48 9.43 20.11 3.97
CA ILE A 48 9.91 18.74 3.69
C ILE A 48 10.85 18.21 4.77
N GLU A 49 11.43 19.13 5.54
CA GLU A 49 12.30 18.92 6.68
C GLU A 49 11.55 18.33 7.88
N ALA A 50 10.21 18.38 7.89
CA ALA A 50 9.39 17.70 8.88
C ALA A 50 9.26 16.19 8.62
N LEU A 51 9.58 15.73 7.41
CA LEU A 51 9.69 14.31 7.07
C LEU A 51 11.12 13.81 7.35
N PRO A 52 11.32 12.50 7.59
CA PRO A 52 12.65 11.97 7.85
C PRO A 52 13.60 12.24 6.67
N GLN A 53 14.89 12.32 6.99
CA GLN A 53 15.92 12.35 5.96
C GLN A 53 15.88 11.03 5.18
N ILE A 54 16.04 11.10 3.86
CA ILE A 54 15.95 9.93 2.96
C ILE A 54 16.98 8.88 3.37
N GLU A 55 18.16 9.31 3.78
CA GLU A 55 19.28 8.47 4.21
C GLU A 55 18.96 7.67 5.49
N ASP A 56 18.03 8.16 6.31
CA ASP A 56 17.57 7.53 7.55
C ASP A 56 16.44 6.52 7.37
N VAL A 57 16.00 6.26 6.13
CA VAL A 57 14.93 5.31 5.84
C VAL A 57 15.45 4.22 4.92
N ASP A 58 15.77 3.04 5.45
CA ASP A 58 16.25 1.91 4.65
C ASP A 58 15.12 1.25 3.86
N LEU A 59 13.90 1.21 4.40
CA LEU A 59 12.69 0.74 3.73
C LEU A 59 11.53 1.69 4.06
N LEU A 60 10.81 2.12 3.04
CA LEU A 60 9.56 2.87 3.19
C LEU A 60 8.36 1.94 2.99
N ILE A 61 7.42 1.96 3.93
CA ILE A 61 6.10 1.34 3.77
C ILE A 61 5.03 2.44 3.83
N ILE A 62 4.24 2.58 2.77
CA ILE A 62 3.18 3.58 2.66
C ILE A 62 1.86 2.85 2.81
N MET A 63 1.16 3.14 3.90
CA MET A 63 -0.09 2.46 4.26
C MET A 63 -1.26 2.93 3.41
N GLY A 64 -2.39 2.24 3.58
CA GLY A 64 -3.67 2.65 3.02
C GLY A 64 -4.16 3.97 3.60
N GLY A 65 -5.35 4.36 3.16
CA GLY A 65 -6.02 5.57 3.62
C GLY A 65 -7.39 5.71 2.96
N ASN A 66 -8.20 6.59 3.54
CA ASN A 66 -9.57 6.86 3.11
C ASN A 66 -9.71 8.10 2.19
N ILE A 67 -8.61 8.81 2.00
CA ILE A 67 -8.56 10.01 1.15
C ILE A 67 -8.16 9.63 -0.28
N SER A 68 -8.52 10.45 -1.26
CA SER A 68 -7.93 10.34 -2.58
C SER A 68 -6.55 10.98 -2.59
N VAL A 69 -5.63 10.42 -3.39
CA VAL A 69 -4.37 11.11 -3.70
C VAL A 69 -4.61 12.47 -4.35
N ASN A 70 -5.78 12.70 -4.94
CA ASN A 70 -6.14 13.93 -5.63
C ASN A 70 -6.67 15.03 -4.69
N ASP A 71 -6.92 14.72 -3.42
CA ASP A 71 -7.54 15.63 -2.45
C ASP A 71 -6.58 16.69 -1.88
N GLU A 72 -5.62 17.16 -2.68
CA GLU A 72 -4.57 18.08 -2.23
C GLU A 72 -5.09 19.46 -1.77
N ALA A 73 -6.35 19.78 -2.06
CA ALA A 73 -7.02 20.98 -1.56
C ALA A 73 -7.45 20.82 -0.09
N ASN A 74 -7.91 19.63 0.29
CA ASN A 74 -8.33 19.29 1.65
C ASN A 74 -7.15 18.81 2.50
N TYR A 75 -6.16 18.20 1.86
CA TYR A 75 -4.95 17.66 2.49
C TYR A 75 -3.69 18.19 1.78
N PRO A 76 -3.29 19.46 2.03
CA PRO A 76 -2.13 20.07 1.36
C PRO A 76 -0.82 19.31 1.53
N TRP A 77 -0.68 18.53 2.61
CA TRP A 77 0.48 17.67 2.87
C TRP A 77 0.65 16.55 1.84
N LEU A 78 -0.39 16.17 1.07
CA LEU A 78 -0.26 15.21 -0.03
C LEU A 78 0.77 15.66 -1.09
N LYS A 79 0.84 16.97 -1.38
CA LYS A 79 1.85 17.53 -2.29
C LYS A 79 3.26 17.29 -1.77
N LEU A 80 3.43 17.48 -0.46
CA LEU A 80 4.69 17.28 0.22
C LEU A 80 5.10 15.82 0.20
N GLU A 81 4.17 14.94 0.57
CA GLU A 81 4.36 13.51 0.62
C GLU A 81 4.78 12.97 -0.75
N LYS A 82 4.01 13.26 -1.82
CA LYS A 82 4.36 12.85 -3.20
C LYS A 82 5.73 13.38 -3.63
N ARG A 83 6.09 14.61 -3.24
CA ARG A 83 7.41 15.19 -3.52
C ARG A 83 8.51 14.44 -2.78
N TRP A 84 8.30 14.08 -1.53
CA TRP A 84 9.26 13.31 -0.74
C TRP A 84 9.41 11.89 -1.29
N ILE A 85 8.30 11.20 -1.59
CA ILE A 85 8.28 9.88 -2.23
C ILE A 85 9.11 9.92 -3.52
N ARG A 86 8.88 10.90 -4.40
CA ARG A 86 9.66 11.04 -5.64
C ARG A 86 11.17 11.15 -5.38
N ARG A 87 11.59 11.91 -4.36
CA ARG A 87 13.02 12.02 -4.00
C ARG A 87 13.56 10.71 -3.44
N TYR A 88 12.78 10.03 -2.61
CA TYR A 88 13.14 8.73 -2.03
C TYR A 88 13.35 7.66 -3.12
N LEU A 89 12.42 7.58 -4.07
CA LEU A 89 12.51 6.69 -5.23
C LEU A 89 13.68 7.04 -6.16
N ALA A 90 13.96 8.34 -6.36
CA ALA A 90 15.11 8.78 -7.16
C ALA A 90 16.47 8.42 -6.53
N ALA A 91 16.51 8.22 -5.21
CA ALA A 91 17.68 7.69 -4.50
C ALA A 91 17.81 6.16 -4.62
N GLY A 92 16.90 5.49 -5.35
CA GLY A 92 16.94 4.06 -5.61
C GLY A 92 16.66 3.20 -4.37
N LYS A 93 15.94 3.75 -3.37
CA LYS A 93 15.68 3.09 -2.10
C LYS A 93 14.40 2.25 -2.12
N PRO A 94 14.33 1.16 -1.35
CA PRO A 94 13.22 0.23 -1.44
C PRO A 94 11.92 0.76 -0.82
N ALA A 95 10.81 0.52 -1.51
CA ALA A 95 9.49 0.99 -1.06
C ALA A 95 8.37 -0.04 -1.35
N ILE A 96 7.40 -0.07 -0.44
CA ILE A 96 6.13 -0.79 -0.62
C ILE A 96 4.99 0.19 -0.39
N GLY A 97 4.06 0.28 -1.35
CA GLY A 97 2.83 1.05 -1.20
C GLY A 97 1.61 0.14 -1.19
N LEU A 98 0.72 0.30 -0.21
CA LEU A 98 -0.49 -0.50 -0.01
C LEU A 98 -1.74 0.36 -0.21
N CYS A 99 -2.66 -0.07 -1.08
CA CYS A 99 -3.87 0.68 -1.43
C CYS A 99 -3.56 2.15 -1.79
N LEU A 100 -3.94 3.12 -0.96
CA LEU A 100 -3.56 4.53 -1.09
C LEU A 100 -2.05 4.71 -1.29
N GLY A 101 -1.21 3.98 -0.55
CA GLY A 101 0.24 4.05 -0.71
C GLY A 101 0.73 3.62 -2.09
N GLY A 102 0.09 2.61 -2.70
CA GLY A 102 0.36 2.21 -4.07
C GLY A 102 -0.04 3.30 -5.07
N GLN A 103 -1.15 3.98 -4.82
CA GLN A 103 -1.62 5.13 -5.60
C GLN A 103 -0.71 6.35 -5.43
N LEU A 104 -0.20 6.62 -4.23
CA LEU A 104 0.72 7.72 -3.94
C LEU A 104 2.05 7.57 -4.68
N ILE A 105 2.61 6.35 -4.70
CA ILE A 105 3.81 6.05 -5.49
C ILE A 105 3.54 6.28 -6.98
N ALA A 106 2.39 5.82 -7.48
CA ALA A 106 2.03 5.98 -8.89
C ALA A 106 1.85 7.46 -9.27
N SER A 107 1.09 8.21 -8.46
CA SER A 107 0.85 9.65 -8.62
C SER A 107 2.14 10.47 -8.50
N ALA A 108 3.04 10.10 -7.58
CA ALA A 108 4.36 10.74 -7.45
C ALA A 108 5.20 10.60 -8.73
N LEU A 109 4.99 9.55 -9.53
CA LEU A 109 5.64 9.33 -10.82
C LEU A 109 4.83 9.84 -12.02
N GLY A 110 3.72 10.54 -11.76
CA GLY A 110 2.88 11.17 -12.78
C GLY A 110 1.86 10.24 -13.43
N ALA A 111 1.63 9.04 -12.88
CA ALA A 111 0.52 8.19 -13.31
C ALA A 111 -0.81 8.74 -12.79
N ALA A 112 -1.88 8.58 -13.56
CA ALA A 112 -3.21 8.97 -13.12
C ALA A 112 -3.73 8.01 -12.04
N VAL A 113 -4.49 8.56 -11.10
CA VAL A 113 -5.31 7.81 -10.14
C VAL A 113 -6.71 8.37 -10.24
N SER A 114 -7.68 7.49 -10.41
CA SER A 114 -9.07 7.87 -10.65
C SER A 114 -10.02 6.81 -10.11
N HIS A 115 -11.28 7.20 -9.94
CA HIS A 115 -12.35 6.26 -9.61
C HIS A 115 -12.41 5.07 -10.56
N SER A 116 -12.50 3.89 -9.95
CA SER A 116 -12.82 2.63 -10.60
C SER A 116 -14.30 2.62 -11.01
N ALA A 117 -14.64 1.87 -12.05
CA ALA A 117 -16.04 1.66 -12.43
C ALA A 117 -16.85 0.92 -11.35
N TYR A 118 -16.17 0.16 -10.50
CA TYR A 118 -16.74 -0.67 -9.44
C TYR A 118 -15.98 -0.48 -8.14
N HIS A 119 -16.69 -0.59 -7.01
CA HIS A 119 -16.06 -0.66 -5.70
C HIS A 119 -15.76 -2.12 -5.38
N GLU A 120 -14.53 -2.42 -5.00
CA GLU A 120 -14.10 -3.77 -4.69
C GLU A 120 -13.89 -3.91 -3.17
N VAL A 121 -14.79 -4.64 -2.51
CA VAL A 121 -14.79 -4.80 -1.05
C VAL A 121 -14.96 -6.27 -0.67
N GLY A 122 -13.90 -6.90 -0.19
CA GLY A 122 -13.97 -8.31 0.22
C GLY A 122 -12.75 -9.13 -0.18
N TRP A 123 -12.80 -10.42 0.16
CA TRP A 123 -11.80 -11.38 -0.29
C TRP A 123 -11.98 -11.66 -1.77
N THR A 124 -10.96 -11.34 -2.57
CA THR A 124 -10.98 -11.57 -4.02
C THR A 124 -9.70 -12.24 -4.47
N THR A 125 -9.81 -13.11 -5.47
CA THR A 125 -8.63 -13.69 -6.11
C THR A 125 -8.00 -12.70 -7.09
N VAL A 126 -6.74 -12.37 -6.87
CA VAL A 126 -5.87 -11.65 -7.80
C VAL A 126 -5.03 -12.65 -8.57
N GLN A 127 -4.83 -12.41 -9.86
CA GLN A 127 -4.08 -13.28 -10.77
C GLN A 127 -2.79 -12.59 -11.21
N ARG A 128 -1.71 -13.35 -11.28
CA ARG A 128 -0.45 -12.87 -11.87
C ARG A 128 -0.62 -12.70 -13.37
N VAL A 129 -0.12 -11.60 -13.93
CA VAL A 129 -0.13 -11.43 -15.39
C VAL A 129 0.86 -12.38 -16.07
N HIS A 130 0.60 -12.69 -17.33
CA HIS A 130 1.47 -13.58 -18.11
C HIS A 130 2.75 -12.86 -18.56
N ASN A 131 3.83 -13.63 -18.76
CA ASN A 131 5.11 -13.16 -19.35
C ASN A 131 5.83 -12.05 -18.57
N ILE A 132 5.74 -12.06 -17.23
CA ILE A 132 6.54 -11.18 -16.37
C ILE A 132 8.03 -11.54 -16.50
N PRO A 133 8.95 -10.56 -16.63
CA PRO A 133 10.39 -10.83 -16.61
C PRO A 133 10.83 -11.60 -15.36
N ALA A 134 11.73 -12.57 -15.51
CA ALA A 134 12.23 -13.39 -14.40
C ALA A 134 12.94 -12.57 -13.29
N THR A 135 13.38 -11.35 -13.61
CA THR A 135 13.99 -10.41 -12.67
C THR A 135 12.98 -9.72 -11.77
N CYS A 136 11.69 -9.75 -12.09
CA CYS A 136 10.63 -9.13 -11.31
C CYS A 136 10.19 -10.04 -10.15
N PHE A 137 9.51 -9.43 -9.18
CA PHE A 137 8.88 -10.13 -8.07
C PHE A 137 7.92 -11.20 -8.58
N GLN A 138 8.07 -12.42 -8.07
CA GLN A 138 7.32 -13.58 -8.52
C GLN A 138 6.14 -13.84 -7.59
N LEU A 139 4.95 -13.44 -8.03
CA LEU A 139 3.71 -13.78 -7.36
C LEU A 139 3.32 -15.25 -7.63
N PRO A 140 2.55 -15.87 -6.73
CA PRO A 140 1.75 -17.05 -7.08
C PRO A 140 0.86 -16.76 -8.29
N GLU A 141 0.48 -17.80 -9.05
CA GLU A 141 -0.43 -17.64 -10.20
C GLU A 141 -1.75 -17.00 -9.79
N ARG A 142 -2.25 -17.37 -8.61
CA ARG A 142 -3.45 -16.84 -7.98
C ARG A 142 -3.19 -16.65 -6.50
N VAL A 143 -3.68 -15.54 -5.94
CA VAL A 143 -3.61 -15.24 -4.51
C VAL A 143 -4.93 -14.65 -4.05
N ASN A 144 -5.43 -15.11 -2.90
CA ASN A 144 -6.62 -14.53 -2.29
C ASN A 144 -6.22 -13.43 -1.31
N VAL A 145 -6.77 -12.23 -1.51
CA VAL A 145 -6.40 -11.01 -0.76
C VAL A 145 -7.62 -10.17 -0.46
N LEU A 146 -7.53 -9.31 0.55
CA LEU A 146 -8.58 -8.36 0.86
C LEU A 146 -8.51 -7.18 -0.10
N GLN A 147 -9.66 -6.81 -0.64
CA GLN A 147 -9.89 -5.59 -1.40
C GLN A 147 -10.73 -4.62 -0.58
N TRP A 148 -10.38 -3.34 -0.62
CA TRP A 148 -11.18 -2.28 -0.02
C TRP A 148 -10.87 -0.94 -0.70
N HIS A 149 -11.28 -0.79 -1.96
CA HIS A 149 -10.98 0.41 -2.75
C HIS A 149 -12.08 0.79 -3.74
N ASN A 150 -12.06 2.06 -4.14
CA ASN A 150 -12.93 2.64 -5.17
C ASN A 150 -12.15 3.50 -6.19
N GLU A 151 -10.83 3.60 -6.05
CA GLU A 151 -9.91 4.21 -6.99
C GLU A 151 -8.85 3.19 -7.40
N CYS A 152 -8.35 3.31 -8.62
CA CYS A 152 -7.32 2.43 -9.17
C CYS A 152 -6.30 3.32 -9.89
N PHE A 153 -5.02 2.93 -9.83
CA PHE A 153 -3.94 3.67 -10.49
C PHE A 153 -3.72 3.19 -11.92
N GLU A 154 -3.22 4.06 -12.79
CA GLU A 154 -2.52 3.63 -14.00
C GLU A 154 -1.14 3.07 -13.65
N ILE A 155 -0.66 2.11 -14.44
CA ILE A 155 0.70 1.57 -14.27
C ILE A 155 1.72 2.68 -14.60
N PRO A 156 2.60 3.08 -13.66
CA PRO A 156 3.56 4.15 -13.90
C PRO A 156 4.46 3.85 -15.09
N LYS A 157 4.87 4.91 -15.81
CA LYS A 157 5.77 4.74 -16.97
C LYS A 157 7.08 4.08 -16.53
N GLY A 158 7.42 2.96 -17.19
CA GLY A 158 8.61 2.17 -16.87
C GLY A 158 8.43 1.17 -15.74
N ALA A 159 7.24 1.10 -15.13
CA ALA A 159 6.87 0.03 -14.22
C ALA A 159 6.43 -1.22 -15.00
N VAL A 160 6.55 -2.38 -14.35
CA VAL A 160 6.06 -3.66 -14.84
C VAL A 160 4.72 -3.94 -14.15
N HIS A 161 3.68 -4.18 -14.93
CA HIS A 161 2.39 -4.68 -14.42
C HIS A 161 2.57 -6.13 -13.97
N LEU A 162 2.19 -6.44 -12.73
CA LEU A 162 2.44 -7.75 -12.12
C LEU A 162 1.18 -8.57 -11.86
N ALA A 163 0.06 -7.91 -11.55
CA ALA A 163 -1.15 -8.61 -11.16
C ALA A 163 -2.41 -7.89 -11.63
N GLU A 164 -3.46 -8.65 -11.90
CA GLU A 164 -4.77 -8.18 -12.35
C GLU A 164 -5.92 -9.01 -11.77
N ASN A 165 -7.13 -8.46 -11.83
CA ASN A 165 -8.36 -9.23 -11.69
C ASN A 165 -9.44 -8.68 -12.64
N GLN A 166 -10.65 -9.25 -12.57
CA GLN A 166 -11.74 -8.90 -13.48
C GLN A 166 -12.36 -7.51 -13.20
N ILE A 167 -12.12 -6.93 -12.02
CA ILE A 167 -12.80 -5.72 -11.53
C ILE A 167 -11.89 -4.49 -11.70
N CYS A 168 -10.70 -4.50 -11.10
CA CYS A 168 -9.62 -3.52 -11.36
C CYS A 168 -8.43 -4.28 -11.94
N ARG A 169 -8.08 -3.93 -13.18
CA ARG A 169 -6.98 -4.58 -13.90
C ARG A 169 -5.62 -4.32 -13.25
N ASN A 170 -5.40 -3.15 -12.67
CA ASN A 170 -4.10 -2.75 -12.16
C ASN A 170 -4.02 -3.08 -10.67
N GLN A 171 -3.78 -4.36 -10.33
CA GLN A 171 -3.74 -4.81 -8.93
C GLN A 171 -2.36 -4.66 -8.29
N MET A 172 -1.30 -4.80 -9.08
CA MET A 172 0.07 -4.68 -8.59
C MET A 172 1.04 -4.27 -9.69
N TYR A 173 2.05 -3.48 -9.34
CA TYR A 173 3.16 -3.13 -10.22
C TYR A 173 4.50 -3.12 -9.51
N GLN A 174 5.57 -3.15 -10.30
CA GLN A 174 6.95 -3.01 -9.85
C GLN A 174 7.67 -1.90 -10.58
N ILE A 175 8.46 -1.10 -9.86
CA ILE A 175 9.40 -0.13 -10.44
C ILE A 175 10.83 -0.56 -10.10
N GLY A 176 11.69 -0.61 -11.13
CA GLY A 176 13.07 -1.05 -10.95
C GLY A 176 13.13 -2.45 -10.35
N LYS A 177 13.95 -2.62 -9.32
CA LYS A 177 14.17 -3.90 -8.63
C LYS A 177 13.64 -3.95 -7.20
N ASN A 178 13.17 -2.82 -6.66
CA ASN A 178 12.97 -2.67 -5.23
C ASN A 178 11.77 -1.79 -4.83
N VAL A 179 10.84 -1.54 -5.74
CA VAL A 179 9.62 -0.77 -5.43
C VAL A 179 8.41 -1.55 -5.91
N LEU A 180 7.46 -1.78 -5.01
CA LEU A 180 6.22 -2.50 -5.29
C LEU A 180 5.01 -1.66 -4.85
N GLY A 181 4.03 -1.53 -5.75
CA GLY A 181 2.75 -0.90 -5.44
C GLY A 181 1.62 -1.92 -5.53
N PHE A 182 0.79 -1.98 -4.49
CA PHE A 182 -0.34 -2.88 -4.34
C PHE A 182 -1.63 -2.07 -4.30
N GLN A 183 -2.66 -2.50 -5.03
CA GLN A 183 -4.01 -1.95 -4.90
C GLN A 183 -4.80 -2.63 -3.77
N PHE A 184 -4.50 -3.91 -3.52
CA PHE A 184 -5.12 -4.72 -2.48
C PHE A 184 -4.36 -4.65 -1.15
N HIS A 185 -4.93 -5.27 -0.11
CA HIS A 185 -4.43 -5.24 1.26
C HIS A 185 -3.87 -6.60 1.71
N PRO A 186 -2.59 -6.93 1.40
CA PRO A 186 -1.95 -8.15 1.86
C PRO A 186 -1.59 -8.13 3.37
N GLU A 187 -1.60 -6.96 4.00
CA GLU A 187 -1.20 -6.71 5.38
C GLU A 187 -2.28 -7.03 6.42
N ILE A 188 -3.49 -7.39 5.97
CA ILE A 188 -4.65 -7.49 6.85
C ILE A 188 -4.50 -8.65 7.82
N THR A 189 -4.90 -8.39 9.06
CA THR A 189 -5.02 -9.34 10.17
C THR A 189 -6.48 -9.35 10.65
N PRO A 190 -6.89 -10.32 11.48
CA PRO A 190 -8.22 -10.29 12.08
C PRO A 190 -8.52 -8.97 12.81
N GLN A 191 -7.54 -8.42 13.52
CA GLN A 191 -7.68 -7.17 14.27
C GLN A 191 -7.82 -5.96 13.35
N THR A 192 -7.01 -5.86 12.29
CA THR A 192 -7.13 -4.73 11.35
C THR A 192 -8.39 -4.82 10.51
N LEU A 193 -8.88 -6.03 10.19
CA LEU A 193 -10.17 -6.20 9.53
C LEU A 193 -11.33 -5.74 10.42
N GLU A 194 -11.25 -5.97 11.73
CA GLU A 194 -12.26 -5.46 12.66
C GLU A 194 -12.32 -3.93 12.62
N LEU A 195 -11.17 -3.25 12.63
CA LEU A 195 -11.11 -1.79 12.47
C LEU A 195 -11.72 -1.31 11.15
N PHE A 196 -11.47 -2.02 10.04
CA PHE A 196 -12.07 -1.70 8.73
C PHE A 196 -13.60 -1.85 8.76
N LEU A 197 -14.12 -2.81 9.54
CA LEU A 197 -15.55 -3.05 9.68
C LEU A 197 -16.24 -2.08 10.65
N GLU A 198 -15.49 -1.53 11.62
CA GLU A 198 -15.97 -0.54 12.59
C GLU A 198 -16.03 0.88 12.01
N ASP A 199 -15.28 1.17 10.94
CA ASP A 199 -15.34 2.43 10.20
C ASP A 199 -16.66 2.52 9.38
N ASP A 200 -17.74 2.85 10.11
CA ASP A 200 -19.13 2.87 9.65
C ASP A 200 -19.38 3.90 8.50
N GLU A 201 -18.55 4.95 8.43
CA GLU A 201 -18.60 5.94 7.35
C GLU A 201 -18.18 5.32 6.00
N HIS A 202 -17.20 4.42 5.99
CA HIS A 202 -16.72 3.76 4.78
C HIS A 202 -17.71 2.73 4.24
N VAL A 203 -18.36 1.99 5.13
CA VAL A 203 -19.36 0.98 4.74
C VAL A 203 -20.65 1.66 4.27
N GLY A 204 -21.03 2.79 4.87
CA GLY A 204 -22.23 3.56 4.54
C GLY A 204 -22.14 4.42 3.27
N HIS A 205 -20.94 4.86 2.86
CA HIS A 205 -20.72 5.72 1.69
C HIS A 205 -20.25 5.01 0.42
N LEU A 206 -20.22 3.67 0.41
CA LEU A 206 -20.06 2.91 -0.83
C LEU A 206 -21.26 3.22 -1.75
N THR A 207 -21.08 4.18 -2.66
CA THR A 207 -22.08 4.59 -3.65
C THR A 207 -21.60 4.11 -5.01
N GLY A 208 -22.41 3.32 -5.71
CA GLY A 208 -22.03 2.68 -6.98
C GLY A 208 -22.30 1.17 -6.97
N ASP A 209 -21.91 0.48 -8.04
CA ASP A 209 -21.98 -0.98 -8.11
C ASP A 209 -20.89 -1.59 -7.22
N ILE A 210 -21.26 -1.93 -5.99
CA ILE A 210 -20.38 -2.56 -5.01
C ILE A 210 -20.33 -4.06 -5.26
N ILE A 211 -19.13 -4.59 -5.45
CA ILE A 211 -18.91 -6.03 -5.35
C ILE A 211 -18.47 -6.27 -3.92
N SER A 212 -19.45 -6.58 -3.06
CA SER A 212 -19.22 -6.83 -1.63
C SER A 212 -19.64 -8.21 -1.17
N ASN A 213 -18.87 -8.77 -0.23
CA ASN A 213 -19.30 -9.90 0.59
C ASN A 213 -19.06 -9.61 2.08
N LEU A 214 -19.71 -8.56 2.60
CA LEU A 214 -19.56 -8.14 4.01
C LEU A 214 -19.89 -9.26 5.01
N ALA A 215 -20.83 -10.15 4.66
CA ALA A 215 -21.18 -11.30 5.49
C ALA A 215 -20.02 -12.32 5.57
N GLU A 216 -19.27 -12.51 4.49
CA GLU A 216 -18.06 -13.33 4.49
C GLU A 216 -16.93 -12.67 5.28
N LEU A 217 -16.78 -11.34 5.20
CA LEU A 217 -15.75 -10.62 5.96
C LEU A 217 -15.88 -10.83 7.47
N LYS A 218 -17.11 -10.74 8.00
CA LYS A 218 -17.38 -11.00 9.42
C LYS A 218 -17.11 -12.45 9.84
N ASN A 219 -17.08 -13.38 8.89
CA ASN A 219 -16.82 -14.81 9.10
C ASN A 219 -15.46 -15.24 8.54
N SER A 220 -14.53 -14.30 8.35
CA SER A 220 -13.21 -14.56 7.77
C SER A 220 -12.44 -15.61 8.57
N ARG A 221 -11.94 -16.63 7.87
CA ARG A 221 -11.14 -17.69 8.49
C ARG A 221 -9.68 -17.28 8.54
N ARG A 222 -8.93 -17.78 9.51
CA ARG A 222 -7.48 -17.51 9.65
C ARG A 222 -6.69 -17.71 8.35
N GLY A 223 -7.05 -18.70 7.54
CA GLY A 223 -6.36 -18.99 6.27
C GLY A 223 -6.44 -17.85 5.24
N TYR A 224 -7.49 -17.02 5.28
CA TYR A 224 -7.67 -15.93 4.33
C TYR A 224 -6.59 -14.84 4.48
N PHE A 225 -6.15 -14.60 5.70
CA PHE A 225 -5.10 -13.61 6.00
C PHE A 225 -3.71 -14.13 5.62
N GLN A 226 -3.47 -15.44 5.78
CA GLN A 226 -2.13 -16.04 5.67
C GLN A 226 -1.50 -15.87 4.29
N GLU A 227 -2.28 -16.04 3.20
CA GLU A 227 -1.78 -15.90 1.83
C GLU A 227 -1.24 -14.48 1.58
N GLY A 228 -2.05 -13.46 1.91
CA GLY A 228 -1.64 -12.05 1.80
C GLY A 228 -0.45 -11.73 2.69
N ASN A 229 -0.47 -12.16 3.96
CA ASN A 229 0.59 -11.83 4.90
C ASN A 229 1.95 -12.43 4.48
N GLN A 230 1.95 -13.67 3.97
CA GLN A 230 3.15 -14.30 3.43
C GLN A 230 3.65 -13.59 2.18
N LEU A 231 2.73 -13.20 1.29
CA LEU A 231 3.08 -12.42 0.10
C LEU A 231 3.76 -11.10 0.47
N LEU A 232 3.25 -10.38 1.48
CA LEU A 232 3.84 -9.13 1.94
C LEU A 232 5.25 -9.34 2.52
N ASN A 233 5.46 -10.39 3.31
CA ASN A 233 6.79 -10.69 3.85
C ASN A 233 7.79 -11.00 2.72
N GLN A 234 7.39 -11.79 1.72
CA GLN A 234 8.21 -12.06 0.53
C GLN A 234 8.49 -10.78 -0.28
N ALA A 235 7.51 -9.89 -0.40
CA ALA A 235 7.68 -8.60 -1.06
C ALA A 235 8.70 -7.73 -0.32
N ILE A 236 8.67 -7.70 1.01
CA ILE A 236 9.65 -6.98 1.85
C ILE A 236 11.05 -7.56 1.65
N GLU A 237 11.21 -8.88 1.70
CA GLU A 237 12.50 -9.53 1.44
C GLU A 237 13.04 -9.17 0.05
N TYR A 238 12.18 -9.29 -0.97
CA TYR A 238 12.55 -8.99 -2.35
C TYR A 238 13.06 -7.56 -2.54
N VAL A 239 12.35 -6.55 -2.02
CA VAL A 239 12.78 -5.16 -2.20
C VAL A 239 14.07 -4.85 -1.43
N LEU A 240 14.29 -5.50 -0.29
CA LEU A 240 15.49 -5.33 0.52
C LEU A 240 16.72 -6.01 -0.08
N GLU A 241 16.58 -7.23 -0.61
CA GLU A 241 17.68 -7.96 -1.27
C GLU A 241 18.23 -7.22 -2.50
N ALA A 242 17.35 -6.49 -3.16
CA ALA A 242 17.68 -5.74 -4.35
C ALA A 242 18.41 -4.42 -4.05
N SER A 243 18.59 -4.00 -2.79
CA SER A 243 19.06 -2.66 -2.42
C SER A 243 20.53 -2.57 -2.00
#